data_AF-A0A843S4S5-F1
#
_entry.id   AF-A0A843S4S5-F1
#
_cell.length_a   1.000
_cell.length_b   1.000
_cell.length_c   1.000
_cell.angle_alpha   90.00
_cell.angle_beta   90.00
_cell.angle_gamma   90.00
#
_symmetry.space_group_name_H-M   'P 1'
#
loop_
_entity.id
_entity.type
_entity.pdbx_description
1 polymer ?
#
loop_
_entity_poly.entity_id
_entity_poly.type
_entity_poly.pdbx_seq_one_letter_code
_entity_poly.pdbx_strand_id
1 'polypeptide(L)'
;MESWLTFVRWAHVLAAASWLGEVVVINFVLVPVLGHLDTGSRERFVDAVFPKIFRLASVLSTLTILTGLILALRFSGEHLDLFTTTAWGRAILAGGTMGLLLTAFHFVMESRLERSIASHRKNPGASVADDVLHRLRVIPRVGLVVLLVIFGLMMYAARGL
;
A
#
# COMPACT_ATOMS: atom_id res chain seq x y z
N MET A 1 21.39 17.60 13.12
CA MET A 1 20.20 17.14 12.34
C MET A 1 19.03 18.01 12.73
N GLU A 2 18.41 18.70 11.77
CA GLU A 2 17.19 19.48 12.04
C GLU A 2 16.12 18.53 12.62
N SER A 3 15.59 18.83 13.81
CA SER A 3 14.70 17.94 14.58
C SER A 3 13.47 17.46 13.78
N TRP A 4 13.03 18.25 12.81
CA TRP A 4 11.91 17.92 11.93
C TRP A 4 12.23 16.78 10.94
N LEU A 5 13.49 16.63 10.48
CA LEU A 5 13.88 15.54 9.58
C LEU A 5 13.77 14.18 10.27
N THR A 6 14.12 14.13 11.55
CA THR A 6 13.93 12.94 12.37
C THR A 6 12.44 12.56 12.40
N PHE A 7 11.57 13.54 12.63
CA PHE A 7 10.12 13.31 12.62
C PHE A 7 9.62 12.78 11.27
N VAL A 8 10.04 13.37 10.15
CA VAL A 8 9.68 12.89 8.80
C VAL A 8 10.17 11.47 8.56
N ARG A 9 11.38 11.12 9.02
CA ARG A 9 11.91 9.76 8.92
C ARG A 9 11.07 8.75 9.71
N TRP A 10 10.69 9.09 10.94
CA TRP A 10 9.81 8.25 11.73
C TRP A 10 8.45 8.09 11.08
N ALA A 11 7.83 9.18 10.61
CA ALA A 11 6.57 9.14 9.91
C ALA A 11 6.62 8.25 8.66
N HIS A 12 7.69 8.35 7.86
CA HIS A 12 7.91 7.51 6.69
C HIS A 12 7.99 6.03 7.04
N VAL A 13 8.86 5.67 7.99
CA VAL A 13 9.09 4.28 8.37
C VAL A 13 7.86 3.67 9.02
N LEU A 14 7.18 4.40 9.91
CA LEU A 14 5.95 3.93 10.56
C LEU A 14 4.83 3.76 9.53
N ALA A 15 4.64 4.71 8.61
CA ALA A 15 3.63 4.60 7.56
C ALA A 15 3.90 3.40 6.65
N ALA A 16 5.15 3.22 6.20
CA ALA A 16 5.54 2.10 5.35
C ALA A 16 5.36 0.75 6.08
N ALA A 17 5.76 0.67 7.35
CA ALA A 17 5.66 -0.54 8.15
C ALA A 17 4.20 -0.90 8.43
N SER A 18 3.35 0.10 8.76
CA SER A 18 1.92 -0.08 8.92
C SER A 18 1.26 -0.53 7.62
N TRP A 19 1.66 0.02 6.47
CA TRP A 19 1.12 -0.36 5.18
C TRP A 19 1.46 -1.81 4.82
N LEU A 20 2.73 -2.21 5.04
CA LEU A 20 3.14 -3.61 4.91
C LEU A 20 2.36 -4.52 5.87
N GLY A 21 2.24 -4.13 7.13
CA GLY A 21 1.51 -4.88 8.16
C GLY A 21 0.04 -5.08 7.81
N GLU A 22 -0.62 -4.06 7.27
CA GLU A 22 -1.98 -4.15 6.76
C GLU A 22 -2.11 -5.22 5.67
N VAL A 23 -1.21 -5.20 4.67
CA VAL A 23 -1.22 -6.19 3.58
C VAL A 23 -0.92 -7.60 4.09
N VAL A 24 -0.03 -7.75 5.07
CA VAL A 24 0.21 -9.03 5.76
C VAL A 24 -1.07 -9.54 6.41
N VAL A 25 -1.76 -8.71 7.20
CA VAL A 25 -3.03 -9.10 7.85
C VAL A 25 -4.10 -9.48 6.82
N ILE A 26 -4.21 -8.74 5.71
CA ILE A 26 -5.15 -9.09 4.63
C ILE A 26 -4.85 -10.48 4.09
N ASN A 27 -3.60 -10.78 3.75
CA ASN A 27 -3.21 -12.03 3.12
C ASN A 27 -3.34 -13.25 4.03
N PHE A 28 -2.91 -13.13 5.29
CA PHE A 28 -2.76 -14.26 6.18
C PHE A 28 -3.91 -14.43 7.17
N VAL A 29 -4.73 -13.41 7.36
CA VAL A 29 -5.85 -13.44 8.31
C VAL A 29 -7.18 -13.22 7.60
N LEU A 30 -7.38 -12.07 6.95
CA LEU A 30 -8.69 -11.70 6.44
C LEU A 30 -9.15 -12.55 5.27
N VAL A 31 -8.28 -12.76 4.27
CA VAL A 31 -8.63 -13.57 3.08
C VAL A 31 -8.97 -15.02 3.45
N PRO A 32 -8.18 -15.70 4.30
CA PRO A 32 -8.56 -17.02 4.82
C PRO A 32 -9.90 -17.01 5.56
N VAL A 33 -10.12 -16.07 6.48
CA VAL A 33 -11.37 -16.00 7.25
C VAL A 33 -12.58 -15.82 6.33
N LEU A 34 -12.51 -14.91 5.37
CA LEU A 34 -13.59 -14.69 4.39
C LEU A 34 -13.94 -15.94 3.58
N GLY A 35 -12.94 -16.77 3.27
CA GLY A 35 -13.13 -18.02 2.54
C GLY A 35 -13.96 -19.07 3.30
N HIS A 36 -14.05 -18.95 4.63
CA HIS A 36 -14.80 -19.87 5.48
C HIS A 36 -16.18 -19.35 5.89
N LEU A 37 -16.50 -18.09 5.60
CA LEU A 37 -17.82 -17.51 5.87
C LEU A 37 -18.85 -17.94 4.82
N ASP A 38 -20.11 -18.09 5.24
CA ASP A 38 -21.26 -18.16 4.33
C ASP A 38 -21.41 -16.85 3.53
N THR A 39 -22.10 -16.91 2.40
CA THR A 39 -22.22 -15.77 1.47
C THR A 39 -22.78 -14.52 2.14
N GLY A 40 -23.81 -14.64 2.98
CA GLY A 40 -24.45 -13.48 3.62
C GLY A 40 -23.58 -12.84 4.72
N SER A 41 -22.83 -13.64 5.48
CA SER A 41 -21.85 -13.12 6.45
C SER A 41 -20.62 -12.52 5.75
N ARG A 42 -20.18 -13.13 4.65
CA ARG A 42 -19.07 -12.64 3.82
C ARG A 42 -19.37 -11.27 3.22
N GLU A 43 -20.55 -11.09 2.62
CA GLU A 43 -21.00 -9.80 2.06
C GLU A 43 -21.02 -8.70 3.14
N ARG A 44 -21.69 -8.97 4.27
CA ARG A 44 -21.73 -8.03 5.40
C ARG A 44 -20.35 -7.66 5.91
N PHE A 45 -19.43 -8.62 5.97
CA PHE A 45 -18.05 -8.36 6.38
C PHE A 45 -17.33 -7.47 5.37
N VAL A 46 -17.41 -7.80 4.08
CA VAL A 46 -16.76 -7.02 3.01
C VAL A 46 -17.24 -5.58 3.05
N ASP A 47 -18.55 -5.36 3.11
CA ASP A 47 -19.15 -4.01 3.10
C ASP A 47 -18.78 -3.19 4.35
N ALA A 48 -18.67 -3.82 5.52
CA ALA A 48 -18.39 -3.11 6.77
C ALA A 48 -16.89 -2.84 7.00
N VAL A 49 -16.02 -3.73 6.52
CA VAL A 49 -14.60 -3.76 6.89
C VAL A 49 -13.70 -3.26 5.76
N PHE A 50 -13.89 -3.71 4.53
CA PHE A 50 -12.96 -3.38 3.45
C PHE A 50 -12.88 -1.89 3.12
N PRO A 51 -13.98 -1.10 3.10
CA PRO A 51 -13.87 0.34 2.88
C PRO A 51 -12.96 1.04 3.90
N LYS A 52 -12.93 0.55 5.15
CA LYS A 52 -12.05 1.11 6.20
C LYS A 52 -10.59 0.73 5.98
N ILE A 53 -10.35 -0.52 5.54
CA ILE A 53 -9.02 -1.02 5.16
C ILE A 53 -8.49 -0.21 3.97
N PHE A 54 -9.25 -0.12 2.88
CA PHE A 54 -8.85 0.64 1.69
C PHE A 54 -8.51 2.10 2.02
N ARG A 55 -9.34 2.76 2.83
CA ARG A 55 -9.06 4.13 3.28
C ARG A 55 -7.79 4.22 4.13
N LEU A 56 -7.52 3.24 5.00
CA LEU A 56 -6.30 3.19 5.78
C LEU A 56 -5.07 3.03 4.87
N ALA A 57 -5.10 2.09 3.93
CA ALA A 57 -4.05 1.92 2.92
C ALA A 57 -3.84 3.21 2.10
N SER A 58 -4.89 3.93 1.73
CA SER A 58 -4.79 5.20 1.00
C SER A 58 -4.05 6.27 1.82
N VAL A 59 -4.35 6.38 3.11
CA VAL A 59 -3.64 7.31 4.01
C VAL A 59 -2.18 6.90 4.21
N LEU A 60 -1.93 5.62 4.51
CA LEU A 60 -0.58 5.12 4.78
C LEU A 60 0.33 5.18 3.55
N SER A 61 -0.19 4.80 2.38
CA SER A 61 0.56 4.86 1.12
C SER A 61 0.87 6.30 0.73
N THR A 62 -0.09 7.22 0.83
CA THR A 62 0.12 8.64 0.57
C THR A 62 1.17 9.23 1.52
N LEU A 63 1.04 8.96 2.83
CA LEU A 63 1.99 9.43 3.82
C LEU A 63 3.41 8.90 3.55
N THR A 64 3.53 7.61 3.20
CA THR A 64 4.80 6.98 2.83
C THR A 64 5.44 7.66 1.63
N ILE A 65 4.67 7.89 0.55
CA ILE A 65 5.19 8.52 -0.67
C ILE A 65 5.62 9.97 -0.42
N LEU A 66 4.79 10.77 0.24
CA LEU A 66 5.11 12.18 0.49
C LEU A 66 6.33 12.34 1.40
N THR A 67 6.39 11.60 2.50
CA THR A 67 7.54 11.64 3.42
C THR A 67 8.79 11.07 2.77
N GLY A 68 8.67 10.03 1.93
CA GLY A 68 9.78 9.45 1.19
C GLY A 68 10.36 10.42 0.15
N LEU A 69 9.50 11.14 -0.57
CA LEU A 69 9.91 12.18 -1.51
C LEU A 69 10.64 13.32 -0.80
N ILE A 70 10.13 13.78 0.35
CA ILE A 70 10.79 14.79 1.16
C ILE A 70 12.19 14.32 1.58
N LEU A 71 12.32 13.09 2.10
CA LEU A 71 13.61 12.54 2.51
C LEU A 71 14.58 12.39 1.33
N ALA A 72 14.11 11.89 0.19
CA ALA A 72 14.91 11.71 -1.01
C ALA A 72 15.50 13.05 -1.48
N LEU A 73 14.66 14.09 -1.62
CA LEU A 73 15.10 15.43 -2.04
C LEU A 73 16.04 16.09 -1.03
N ARG A 74 15.81 15.89 0.28
CA ARG A 74 16.68 16.47 1.32
C ARG A 74 18.03 15.77 1.40
N PHE A 75 18.10 14.46 1.16
CA PHE A 75 19.37 13.73 1.16
C PHE A 75 20.15 13.87 -0.15
N SER A 76 19.48 14.07 -1.28
CA SER A 76 20.17 14.37 -2.55
C SER A 76 20.69 15.82 -2.62
N GLY A 77 20.06 16.76 -1.90
CA GLY A 77 20.35 18.18 -2.04
C GLY A 77 20.12 18.63 -3.49
N GLU A 78 21.06 19.38 -4.05
CA GLU A 78 21.05 19.81 -5.46
C GLU A 78 21.59 18.75 -6.43
N HIS A 79 22.14 17.64 -5.91
CA HIS A 79 22.79 16.59 -6.69
C HIS A 79 21.82 15.48 -7.10
N LEU A 80 20.90 15.80 -8.02
CA LEU A 80 19.93 14.84 -8.53
C LEU A 80 20.58 13.71 -9.36
N ASP A 81 21.80 13.92 -9.84
CA ASP A 81 22.59 12.91 -10.52
C ASP A 81 22.89 11.70 -9.62
N LEU A 82 22.92 11.88 -8.29
CA LEU A 82 23.11 10.80 -7.32
C LEU A 82 22.07 9.69 -7.47
N PHE A 83 20.86 10.01 -7.90
CA PHE A 83 19.78 9.03 -8.10
C PHE A 83 20.10 8.00 -9.18
N THR A 84 20.90 8.36 -10.18
CA THR A 84 21.25 7.46 -11.30
C THR A 84 22.66 6.89 -11.17
N THR A 85 23.59 7.67 -10.61
CA THR A 85 25.00 7.32 -10.51
C THR A 85 25.30 6.37 -9.34
N THR A 86 24.57 6.48 -8.22
CA THR A 86 24.85 5.70 -7.00
C THR A 86 23.92 4.50 -6.81
N ALA A 87 24.39 3.46 -6.13
CA ALA A 87 23.57 2.30 -5.79
C ALA A 87 22.43 2.67 -4.82
N TRP A 88 22.72 3.56 -3.86
CA TRP A 88 21.73 4.15 -2.95
C TRP A 88 20.61 4.86 -3.72
N GLY A 89 20.98 5.73 -4.67
CA GLY A 89 20.04 6.50 -5.48
C GLY A 89 19.15 5.62 -6.34
N ARG A 90 19.73 4.58 -6.97
CA ARG A 90 18.97 3.60 -7.77
C ARG A 90 18.00 2.80 -6.91
N ALA A 91 18.37 2.44 -5.67
CA ALA A 91 17.48 1.78 -4.74
C ALA A 91 16.28 2.66 -4.36
N ILE A 92 16.51 3.96 -4.12
CA ILE A 92 15.45 4.93 -3.86
C ILE A 92 14.54 5.11 -5.08
N LEU A 93 15.10 5.26 -6.28
CA LEU A 93 14.30 5.39 -7.50
C LEU A 93 13.46 4.14 -7.75
N ALA A 94 14.05 2.95 -7.65
CA ALA A 94 13.33 1.70 -7.85
C ALA A 94 12.21 1.53 -6.80
N GLY A 95 12.54 1.67 -5.51
CA GLY A 95 11.58 1.53 -4.42
C GLY A 95 10.47 2.60 -4.48
N GLY A 96 10.84 3.85 -4.73
CA GLY A 96 9.92 4.97 -4.85
C GLY A 96 8.99 4.84 -6.06
N THR A 97 9.50 4.39 -7.20
CA THR A 97 8.68 4.15 -8.40
C THR A 97 7.70 3.00 -8.17
N MET A 98 8.16 1.88 -7.61
CA MET A 98 7.28 0.76 -7.27
C MET A 98 6.21 1.17 -6.26
N GLY A 99 6.59 1.92 -5.22
CA GLY A 99 5.66 2.46 -4.24
C GLY A 99 4.61 3.37 -4.88
N LEU A 100 5.03 4.29 -5.76
CA LEU A 100 4.12 5.19 -6.45
C LEU A 100 3.15 4.44 -7.36
N LEU A 101 3.64 3.47 -8.13
CA LEU A 101 2.80 2.62 -8.98
C LEU A 101 1.80 1.81 -8.18
N LEU A 102 2.23 1.26 -7.04
CA LEU A 102 1.35 0.50 -6.14
C LEU A 102 0.27 1.39 -5.52
N THR A 103 0.63 2.60 -5.09
CA THR A 103 -0.30 3.62 -4.58
C THR A 103 -1.31 4.03 -5.66
N ALA A 104 -0.86 4.30 -6.88
CA ALA A 104 -1.72 4.66 -7.99
C ALA A 104 -2.69 3.51 -8.33
N PHE A 105 -2.18 2.27 -8.39
CA PHE A 105 -3.00 1.08 -8.59
C PHE A 105 -4.05 0.91 -7.49
N HIS A 106 -3.67 1.13 -6.22
CA HIS A 106 -4.58 1.08 -5.08
C HIS A 106 -5.75 2.06 -5.22
N PHE A 107 -5.49 3.33 -5.55
CA PHE A 107 -6.55 4.32 -5.77
C PHE A 107 -7.49 3.94 -6.91
N VAL A 108 -6.95 3.36 -7.99
CA VAL A 108 -7.79 2.84 -9.09
C VAL A 108 -8.67 1.68 -8.60
N MET A 109 -8.15 0.79 -7.75
CA MET A 109 -8.94 -0.32 -7.19
C MET A 109 -9.97 0.15 -6.18
N GLU A 110 -9.63 1.07 -5.28
CA GLU A 110 -10.56 1.68 -4.32
C GLU A 110 -11.75 2.30 -5.05
N SER A 111 -11.50 3.16 -6.04
CA SER A 111 -12.57 3.80 -6.83
C SER A 111 -13.44 2.79 -7.61
N ARG A 112 -12.89 1.64 -8.01
CA ARG A 112 -13.66 0.56 -8.66
C ARG A 112 -14.49 -0.20 -7.65
N LEU A 113 -13.97 -0.45 -6.45
CA LEU A 113 -14.67 -1.14 -5.38
C LEU A 113 -15.86 -0.30 -4.87
N GLU A 114 -15.64 0.99 -4.61
CA GLU A 114 -16.71 1.92 -4.21
C GLU A 114 -17.85 1.94 -5.24
N ARG A 115 -17.50 2.01 -6.53
CA ARG A 115 -18.49 1.91 -7.63
C ARG A 115 -19.22 0.57 -7.64
N SER A 116 -18.51 -0.53 -7.40
CA SER A 116 -19.10 -1.88 -7.33
C SER A 116 -20.11 -1.99 -6.19
N ILE A 117 -19.74 -1.56 -4.98
CA ILE A 117 -20.60 -1.55 -3.79
C ILE A 117 -21.84 -0.66 -4.04
N ALA A 118 -21.65 0.54 -4.59
CA ALA A 118 -22.74 1.45 -4.90
C ALA A 118 -23.72 0.87 -5.95
N SER A 119 -23.22 0.11 -6.93
CA SER A 119 -24.04 -0.53 -7.96
C SER A 119 -24.89 -1.68 -7.41
N HIS A 120 -24.35 -2.48 -6.49
CA HIS A 120 -25.10 -3.60 -5.90
C HIS A 120 -26.16 -3.18 -4.92
N ARG A 121 -25.94 -2.06 -4.21
CA ARG A 121 -27.02 -1.44 -3.42
C ARG A 121 -28.23 -1.07 -4.29
N LYS A 122 -28.03 -0.85 -5.60
CA LYS A 122 -29.11 -0.57 -6.56
C LYS A 122 -29.67 -1.84 -7.22
N ASN A 123 -28.86 -2.88 -7.42
CA ASN A 123 -29.26 -4.14 -8.07
C ASN A 123 -28.78 -5.36 -7.25
N PRO A 124 -29.53 -5.84 -6.26
CA PRO A 124 -29.12 -6.89 -5.32
C PRO A 124 -29.08 -8.33 -5.89
N GLY A 125 -28.97 -8.49 -7.21
CA GLY A 125 -29.05 -9.79 -7.90
C GLY A 125 -27.70 -10.47 -8.22
N ALA A 126 -26.57 -9.75 -8.09
CA ALA A 126 -25.23 -10.30 -8.25
C ALA A 126 -24.51 -10.34 -6.89
N SER A 127 -23.50 -11.19 -6.74
CA SER A 127 -22.69 -11.30 -5.51
C SER A 127 -21.42 -10.46 -5.65
N VAL A 128 -21.39 -9.22 -5.12
CA VAL A 128 -20.14 -8.40 -5.03
C VAL A 128 -19.06 -9.21 -4.34
N ALA A 129 -19.45 -9.95 -3.30
CA ALA A 129 -18.53 -10.61 -2.42
C ALA A 129 -17.67 -11.63 -3.15
N ASP A 130 -18.22 -12.38 -4.11
CA ASP A 130 -17.43 -13.39 -4.83
C ASP A 130 -16.42 -12.76 -5.80
N ASP A 131 -16.81 -11.69 -6.50
CA ASP A 131 -15.92 -10.91 -7.36
C ASP A 131 -14.79 -10.24 -6.57
N VAL A 132 -15.13 -9.66 -5.41
CA VAL A 132 -14.16 -9.05 -4.51
C VAL A 132 -13.23 -10.12 -3.94
N LEU A 133 -13.77 -11.26 -3.49
CA LEU A 133 -12.97 -12.36 -2.94
C LEU A 133 -11.98 -12.91 -3.98
N HIS A 134 -12.39 -13.06 -5.23
CA HIS A 134 -11.51 -13.53 -6.30
C HIS A 134 -10.31 -12.59 -6.48
N ARG A 135 -10.56 -11.27 -6.52
CA ARG A 135 -9.52 -10.25 -6.60
C ARG A 135 -8.64 -10.20 -5.35
N LEU A 136 -9.23 -10.36 -4.17
CA LEU A 136 -8.53 -10.37 -2.87
C LEU A 136 -7.60 -11.57 -2.70
N ARG A 137 -7.72 -12.64 -3.49
CA ARG A 137 -6.77 -13.75 -3.44
C ARG A 137 -5.47 -13.45 -4.19
N VAL A 138 -5.51 -12.60 -5.21
CA VAL A 138 -4.36 -12.35 -6.09
C VAL A 138 -3.73 -11.00 -5.80
N ILE A 139 -4.54 -9.94 -5.74
CA ILE A 139 -4.04 -8.55 -5.65
C ILE A 139 -3.22 -8.33 -4.36
N PRO A 140 -3.69 -8.69 -3.16
CA PRO A 140 -2.91 -8.50 -1.94
C PRO A 140 -1.62 -9.32 -1.91
N ARG A 141 -1.56 -10.49 -2.57
CA ARG A 141 -0.34 -11.31 -2.64
C ARG A 141 0.72 -10.66 -3.51
N VAL A 142 0.32 -10.16 -4.68
CA VAL A 142 1.22 -9.39 -5.55
C VAL A 142 1.67 -8.13 -4.81
N GLY A 143 0.75 -7.41 -4.18
CA GLY A 143 1.05 -6.23 -3.36
C GLY A 143 2.04 -6.54 -2.23
N LEU A 144 1.90 -7.68 -1.56
CA LEU A 144 2.82 -8.13 -0.51
C LEU A 144 4.24 -8.32 -1.06
N VAL A 145 4.39 -9.04 -2.18
CA VAL A 145 5.71 -9.25 -2.80
C VAL A 145 6.35 -7.92 -3.16
N VAL A 146 5.60 -7.03 -3.80
CA VAL A 146 6.09 -5.69 -4.18
C VAL A 146 6.48 -4.88 -2.94
N LEU A 147 5.66 -4.86 -1.89
CA LEU A 147 5.97 -4.14 -0.65
C LEU A 147 7.20 -4.72 0.07
N LEU A 148 7.38 -6.04 0.08
CA LEU A 148 8.58 -6.66 0.64
C LEU A 148 9.84 -6.25 -0.12
N VAL A 149 9.78 -6.18 -1.45
CA VAL A 149 10.89 -5.68 -2.27
C VAL A 149 11.17 -4.20 -1.97
N ILE A 150 10.13 -3.36 -1.91
CA ILE A 150 10.27 -1.94 -1.53
C ILE A 150 10.91 -1.81 -0.14
N PHE A 151 10.44 -2.58 0.84
CA PHE A 151 10.98 -2.55 2.20
C PHE A 151 12.45 -3.00 2.23
N GLY A 152 12.80 -4.02 1.46
CA GLY A 152 14.18 -4.46 1.29
C GLY A 152 15.07 -3.35 0.71
N LEU A 153 14.59 -2.64 -0.32
CA LEU A 153 15.30 -1.50 -0.91
C LEU A 153 15.44 -0.34 0.07
N MET A 154 14.42 -0.05 0.88
CA MET A 154 14.48 0.95 1.95
C MET A 154 15.54 0.59 2.99
N MET A 155 15.58 -0.67 3.44
CA MET A 155 16.58 -1.15 4.40
C MET A 155 18.00 -1.11 3.82
N TYR A 156 18.16 -1.38 2.53
CA TYR A 156 19.43 -1.22 1.83
C TYR A 156 19.84 0.26 1.77
N ALA A 157 18.95 1.16 1.31
CA ALA A 157 19.23 2.59 1.23
C ALA A 157 19.49 3.24 2.61
N ALA A 158 18.88 2.72 3.68
CA ALA A 158 19.10 3.20 5.05
C ALA A 158 20.53 2.96 5.56
N ARG A 159 21.32 2.08 4.92
CA ARG A 159 22.73 1.86 5.28
C ARG A 159 23.67 2.95 4.77
N GLY A 160 23.19 3.87 3.94
CA GLY A 160 23.97 4.96 3.38
C GLY A 160 24.68 4.60 2.08
N LEU A 161 25.52 5.55 1.61
CA LEU A 161 26.49 5.34 0.54
C LEU A 161 27.67 4.49 1.01
#